data_AF-A0A7K4BGX0-F1
#
_entry.id   AF-A0A7K4BGX0-F1
#
_cell.length_a   1.000
_cell.length_b   1.000
_cell.length_c   1.000
_cell.angle_alpha   90.00
_cell.angle_beta   90.00
_cell.angle_gamma   90.00
#
_symmetry.space_group_name_H-M   'P 1'
#
loop_
_entity.id
_entity.type
_entity.pdbx_description
1 polymer ?
#
loop_
_entity_poly.entity_id
_entity_poly.type
_entity_poly.pdbx_seq_one_letter_code
_entity_poly.pdbx_strand_id
1 'polypeptide(L)'
;MTDENRISELIADLREGSMEVRRAATSELGASGEAAIAPLIGVMLECGNDVRWYAARALVQIGMPAIEPLLQTVHAEEDRDFRRYAMAALAGIGEPAVEPLIGIIEEDN
;
A
#
# COMPACT_ATOMS: atom_id res chain seq x y z
N MET A 1 3.88 -22.51 -10.94
CA MET A 1 2.91 -21.41 -10.77
C MET A 1 3.59 -20.41 -9.88
N THR A 2 3.95 -19.26 -10.44
CA THR A 2 4.79 -18.23 -9.83
C THR A 2 4.02 -17.47 -8.74
N ASP A 3 4.74 -16.97 -7.71
CA ASP A 3 4.17 -16.16 -6.63
C ASP A 3 3.43 -14.90 -7.16
N GLU A 4 3.82 -14.42 -8.34
CA GLU A 4 3.20 -13.30 -9.06
C GLU A 4 1.73 -13.55 -9.47
N ASN A 5 1.40 -14.79 -9.88
CA ASN A 5 0.00 -15.15 -10.17
C ASN A 5 -0.85 -15.15 -8.89
N ARG A 6 -0.28 -15.61 -7.77
CA ARG A 6 -0.99 -15.60 -6.48
C ARG A 6 -1.26 -14.18 -6.02
N ILE A 7 -0.28 -13.28 -6.14
CA ILE A 7 -0.47 -11.87 -5.79
C ILE A 7 -1.57 -11.24 -6.67
N SER A 8 -1.60 -11.55 -7.97
CA SER A 8 -2.64 -11.05 -8.88
C SER A 8 -4.05 -11.52 -8.49
N GLU A 9 -4.19 -12.80 -8.10
CA GLU A 9 -5.46 -13.34 -7.58
C GLU A 9 -5.89 -12.66 -6.28
N LEU A 10 -4.97 -12.51 -5.32
CA LEU A 10 -5.24 -11.83 -4.04
C LEU A 10 -5.62 -10.36 -4.24
N ILE A 11 -5.07 -9.70 -5.24
CA ILE A 11 -5.42 -8.33 -5.61
C ILE A 11 -6.85 -8.25 -6.18
N ALA A 12 -7.25 -9.22 -7.01
CA ALA A 12 -8.63 -9.32 -7.48
C ALA A 12 -9.61 -9.54 -6.30
N ASP A 13 -9.25 -10.43 -5.37
CA ASP A 13 -9.98 -10.67 -4.12
C ASP A 13 -10.07 -9.42 -3.23
N LEU A 14 -9.03 -8.58 -3.21
CA LEU A 14 -9.05 -7.29 -2.50
C LEU A 14 -10.07 -6.31 -3.10
N ARG A 15 -10.27 -6.37 -4.42
CA ARG A 15 -11.17 -5.49 -5.18
C ARG A 15 -12.62 -5.94 -5.10
N GLU A 16 -12.87 -7.18 -5.45
CA GLU A 16 -14.22 -7.72 -5.67
C GLU A 16 -14.71 -8.59 -4.51
N GLY A 17 -13.82 -9.00 -3.61
CA GLY A 17 -14.14 -9.86 -2.48
C GLY A 17 -14.96 -9.16 -1.40
N SER A 18 -15.61 -9.97 -0.57
CA SER A 18 -16.31 -9.54 0.65
C SER A 18 -15.32 -9.02 1.70
N MET A 19 -15.83 -8.38 2.77
CA MET A 19 -14.98 -7.88 3.86
C MET A 19 -14.05 -8.95 4.46
N GLU A 20 -14.51 -10.20 4.54
CA GLU A 20 -13.71 -11.33 5.02
C GLU A 20 -12.61 -11.72 4.03
N VAL A 21 -12.96 -11.81 2.73
CA VAL A 21 -12.02 -12.12 1.65
C VAL A 21 -10.94 -11.04 1.55
N ARG A 22 -11.32 -9.76 1.57
CA ARG A 22 -10.38 -8.64 1.55
C ARG A 22 -9.40 -8.69 2.72
N ARG A 23 -9.88 -9.04 3.91
CA ARG A 23 -9.04 -9.16 5.11
C ARG A 23 -8.05 -10.33 5.02
N ALA A 24 -8.50 -11.47 4.48
CA ALA A 24 -7.64 -12.62 4.21
C ALA A 24 -6.57 -12.25 3.17
N ALA A 25 -7.01 -11.68 2.04
CA ALA A 25 -6.13 -11.23 0.96
C ALA A 25 -5.09 -10.21 1.44
N THR A 26 -5.49 -9.24 2.26
CA THR A 26 -4.57 -8.28 2.89
C THR A 26 -3.46 -8.98 3.68
N SER A 27 -3.81 -9.98 4.48
CA SER A 27 -2.84 -10.68 5.32
C SER A 27 -1.89 -11.54 4.48
N GLU A 28 -2.39 -12.19 3.43
CA GLU A 28 -1.55 -12.96 2.50
C GLU A 28 -0.64 -12.07 1.65
N LEU A 29 -1.14 -10.91 1.19
CA LEU A 29 -0.32 -9.91 0.49
C LEU A 29 0.76 -9.34 1.41
N GLY A 30 0.45 -9.09 2.68
CA GLY A 30 1.44 -8.71 3.69
C GLY A 30 2.53 -9.76 3.87
N ALA A 31 2.17 -11.04 3.86
CA ALA A 31 3.11 -12.16 3.96
C ALA A 31 3.92 -12.41 2.67
N SER A 32 3.41 -11.97 1.52
CA SER A 32 4.12 -12.05 0.23
C SER A 32 5.36 -11.13 0.18
N GLY A 33 5.44 -10.14 1.08
CA GLY A 33 6.59 -9.24 1.19
C GLY A 33 6.73 -8.30 0.00
N GLU A 34 7.96 -8.06 -0.45
CA GLU A 34 8.30 -7.04 -1.46
C GLU A 34 7.58 -7.21 -2.79
N ALA A 35 7.32 -8.45 -3.21
CA ALA A 35 6.66 -8.74 -4.47
C ALA A 35 5.23 -8.18 -4.54
N ALA A 36 4.57 -7.99 -3.39
CA ALA A 36 3.21 -7.45 -3.32
C ALA A 36 3.18 -5.91 -3.34
N ILE A 37 4.31 -5.21 -3.15
CA ILE A 37 4.33 -3.75 -3.01
C ILE A 37 3.82 -3.05 -4.27
N ALA A 38 4.41 -3.35 -5.44
CA ALA A 38 4.05 -2.68 -6.68
C ALA A 38 2.57 -2.93 -7.07
N PRO A 39 2.03 -4.16 -6.98
CA PRO A 39 0.61 -4.42 -7.18
C PRO A 39 -0.29 -3.69 -6.19
N LEU A 40 0.08 -3.64 -4.91
CA LEU A 40 -0.69 -2.94 -3.87
C LEU A 40 -0.77 -1.43 -4.14
N ILE A 41 0.34 -0.81 -4.56
CA ILE A 41 0.37 0.60 -4.95
C ILE A 41 -0.54 0.85 -6.16
N GLY A 42 -0.47 0.01 -7.19
CA GLY A 42 -1.35 0.12 -8.36
C GLY A 42 -2.83 0.04 -7.98
N VAL A 43 -3.19 -0.86 -7.06
CA VAL A 43 -4.56 -0.93 -6.53
C VAL A 43 -4.97 0.34 -5.79
N MET A 44 -4.07 0.93 -5.00
CA MET A 44 -4.36 2.17 -4.30
C MET A 44 -4.66 3.32 -5.28
N LEU A 45 -4.02 3.34 -6.45
CA LEU A 45 -4.28 4.36 -7.47
C LEU A 45 -5.60 4.11 -8.21
N GLU A 46 -5.85 2.87 -8.61
CA GLU A 46 -6.99 2.52 -9.47
C GLU A 46 -8.32 2.36 -8.71
N CYS A 47 -8.30 2.11 -7.39
CA CYS A 47 -9.49 1.75 -6.62
C CYS A 47 -9.90 2.81 -5.60
N GLY A 48 -11.14 2.70 -5.11
CA GLY A 48 -11.71 3.60 -4.11
C GLY A 48 -11.19 3.39 -2.69
N ASN A 49 -11.62 4.30 -1.80
CA ASN A 49 -11.14 4.44 -0.42
C ASN A 49 -11.17 3.15 0.42
N ASP A 50 -12.19 2.30 0.25
CA ASP A 50 -12.27 1.03 0.97
C ASP A 50 -11.08 0.11 0.64
N VAL A 51 -10.78 -0.03 -0.65
CA VAL A 51 -9.70 -0.91 -1.14
C VAL A 51 -8.34 -0.30 -0.81
N ARG A 52 -8.21 1.03 -0.91
CA ARG A 52 -7.01 1.77 -0.50
C ARG A 52 -6.63 1.50 0.95
N TRP A 53 -7.60 1.43 1.87
CA TRP A 53 -7.35 1.14 3.27
C TRP A 53 -6.77 -0.26 3.49
N TYR A 54 -7.32 -1.27 2.81
CA TYR A 54 -6.80 -2.64 2.89
C TYR A 54 -5.40 -2.72 2.28
N ALA A 55 -5.18 -2.11 1.12
CA ALA A 55 -3.88 -2.10 0.48
C ALA A 55 -2.81 -1.41 1.35
N ALA A 56 -3.13 -0.25 1.92
CA ALA A 56 -2.29 0.45 2.88
C ALA A 56 -1.93 -0.44 4.09
N ARG A 57 -2.89 -1.21 4.63
CA ARG A 57 -2.62 -2.15 5.73
C ARG A 57 -1.70 -3.29 5.34
N ALA A 58 -1.84 -3.84 4.12
CA ALA A 58 -0.92 -4.86 3.63
C ALA A 58 0.51 -4.30 3.51
N LEU A 59 0.66 -3.07 3.01
CA LEU A 59 1.96 -2.38 2.94
C LEU A 59 2.58 -2.16 4.34
N VAL A 60 1.77 -1.81 5.33
CA VAL A 60 2.22 -1.73 6.74
C VAL A 60 2.74 -3.08 7.24
N GLN A 61 2.07 -4.19 6.89
CA GLN A 61 2.50 -5.53 7.27
C GLN A 61 3.81 -5.95 6.60
N ILE A 62 4.05 -5.49 5.36
CA ILE A 62 5.33 -5.70 4.67
C ILE A 62 6.47 -4.96 5.39
N GLY A 63 6.21 -3.73 5.85
CA GLY A 63 7.15 -2.95 6.66
C GLY A 63 8.12 -2.12 5.82
N MET A 64 9.39 -2.06 6.24
CA MET A 64 10.39 -1.13 5.66
C MET A 64 10.51 -1.15 4.13
N PRO A 65 10.43 -2.30 3.43
CA PRO A 65 10.57 -2.30 1.97
C PRO A 65 9.48 -1.51 1.24
N ALA A 66 8.31 -1.31 1.87
CA ALA A 66 7.23 -0.52 1.30
C ALA A 66 7.45 1.00 1.36
N ILE A 67 8.42 1.48 2.16
CA ILE A 67 8.64 2.91 2.39
C ILE A 67 9.07 3.61 1.11
N GLU A 68 10.16 3.17 0.49
CA GLU A 68 10.73 3.84 -0.70
C GLU A 68 9.75 3.88 -1.88
N PRO A 69 9.06 2.78 -2.25
CA PRO A 69 8.05 2.82 -3.31
C PRO A 69 6.86 3.72 -2.98
N LEU A 70 6.41 3.75 -1.71
CA LEU A 70 5.32 4.63 -1.30
C LEU A 70 5.70 6.10 -1.43
N LEU A 71 6.91 6.48 -0.99
CA LEU A 71 7.40 7.86 -1.07
C LEU A 71 7.51 8.34 -2.51
N GLN A 72 8.08 7.51 -3.40
CA GLN A 72 8.17 7.82 -4.82
C GLN A 72 6.78 8.04 -5.43
N THR A 73 5.82 7.18 -5.09
CA THR A 73 4.46 7.30 -5.64
C THR A 73 3.73 8.52 -5.10
N VAL A 74 3.89 8.86 -3.81
CA VAL A 74 3.30 10.06 -3.21
C VAL A 74 3.73 11.33 -3.93
N HIS A 75 4.98 11.40 -4.38
CA HIS A 75 5.49 12.55 -5.10
C HIS A 75 5.00 12.57 -6.57
N ALA A 76 4.80 11.40 -7.17
CA ALA A 76 4.31 11.28 -8.54
C ALA A 76 2.81 11.57 -8.68
N GLU A 77 2.02 11.29 -7.63
CA GLU A 77 0.55 11.24 -7.71
C GLU A 77 -0.11 12.39 -6.95
N GLU A 78 -0.89 13.19 -7.66
CA GLU A 78 -1.58 14.35 -7.08
C GLU A 78 -2.84 13.97 -6.27
N ASP A 79 -3.30 12.72 -6.35
CA ASP A 79 -4.49 12.24 -5.66
C ASP A 79 -4.35 12.38 -4.13
N ARG A 80 -5.14 13.29 -3.56
CA ARG A 80 -5.13 13.61 -2.12
C ARG A 80 -5.53 12.42 -1.25
N ASP A 81 -6.48 11.62 -1.70
CA ASP A 81 -6.92 10.44 -0.95
C ASP A 81 -5.82 9.39 -0.99
N PHE A 82 -5.19 9.15 -2.14
CA PHE A 82 -4.04 8.25 -2.25
C PHE A 82 -2.92 8.70 -1.30
N ARG A 83 -2.51 9.97 -1.39
CA ARG A 83 -1.47 10.55 -0.52
C ARG A 83 -1.82 10.36 0.95
N ARG A 84 -3.06 10.59 1.35
CA ARG A 84 -3.52 10.37 2.73
C ARG A 84 -3.33 8.92 3.19
N TYR A 85 -3.72 7.93 2.38
CA TYR A 85 -3.56 6.52 2.76
C TYR A 85 -2.10 6.06 2.70
N ALA A 86 -1.32 6.54 1.73
CA ALA A 86 0.11 6.27 1.65
C ALA A 86 0.85 6.82 2.87
N MET A 87 0.55 8.06 3.28
CA MET A 87 1.07 8.70 4.49
C MET A 87 0.67 7.91 5.75
N ALA A 88 -0.59 7.44 5.82
CA ALA A 88 -1.04 6.61 6.93
C ALA A 88 -0.34 5.24 6.97
N ALA A 89 -0.05 4.64 5.81
CA ALA A 89 0.72 3.40 5.73
C ALA A 89 2.16 3.63 6.20
N LEU A 90 2.82 4.68 5.71
CA LEU A 90 4.15 5.10 6.16
C LEU A 90 4.19 5.31 7.68
N ALA A 91 3.24 6.07 8.24
CA ALA A 91 3.13 6.27 9.68
C ALA A 91 2.88 4.95 10.45
N GLY A 92 2.15 4.01 9.85
CA GLY A 92 1.91 2.68 10.41
C GLY A 92 3.14 1.76 10.39
N ILE A 93 4.07 1.94 9.45
CA ILE A 93 5.36 1.23 9.42
C ILE A 93 6.24 1.68 10.59
N GLY A 94 6.18 2.98 10.95
CA GLY A 94 6.78 3.53 12.17
C GLY A 94 7.99 4.42 11.92
N GLU A 95 8.95 4.40 12.85
CA GLU A 95 10.11 5.30 12.92
C GLU A 95 10.89 5.48 11.59
N PRO A 96 11.15 4.41 10.81
CA PRO A 96 11.90 4.54 9.54
C PRO A 96 11.19 5.40 8.48
N ALA A 97 9.88 5.58 8.61
CA ALA A 97 9.11 6.40 7.68
C ALA A 97 8.99 7.87 8.15
N VAL A 98 9.33 8.19 9.40
CA VAL A 98 9.15 9.54 9.97
C VAL A 98 10.05 10.57 9.28
N GLU A 99 11.34 10.27 9.12
CA GLU A 99 12.28 11.17 8.43
C GLU A 99 11.83 11.46 6.98
N PRO A 100 11.49 10.45 6.16
CA PRO A 100 10.94 10.70 4.83
C PRO A 100 9.63 11.49 4.81
N LEU A 101 8.74 11.25 5.77
CA LEU A 101 7.47 11.97 5.88
C LEU A 101 7.68 13.47 6.14
N ILE A 102 8.66 13.83 6.97
CA ILE A 102 9.03 15.23 7.22
C ILE A 102 9.50 15.89 5.92
N GLY A 103 10.37 15.24 5.17
CA GLY A 103 10.88 15.77 3.90
C GLY A 103 9.76 16.09 2.90
N ILE A 104 8.74 15.23 2.80
CA ILE A 104 7.60 15.47 1.90
C ILE A 104 6.77 16.67 2.33
N ILE A 105 6.53 16.84 3.64
CA ILE A 105 5.73 17.97 4.15
C ILE A 105 6.47 19.30 3.96
N GLU A 106 7.79 19.29 4.02
CA GLU A 106 8.62 20.48 3.77
C GLU A 106 8.67 20.84 2.27
N GLU A 107 8.60 19.87 1.35
CA GLU A 107 8.56 20.14 -0.10
C GLU A 107 7.19 20.64 -0.62
N ASP A 108 6.08 20.32 0.07
CA ASP A 108 4.72 20.75 -0.33
C ASP A 108 4.33 22.15 0.23
N ASN A 109 5.23 22.83 0.98
CA ASN A 109 5.06 24.20 1.52
C ASN A 109 5.80 25.26 0.69
#